data_AF-A0A2A5BG89-F1
#
_entry.id   AF-A0A2A5BG89-F1
#
_cell.length_a   1.000
_cell.length_b   1.000
_cell.length_c   1.000
_cell.angle_alpha   90.00
_cell.angle_beta   90.00
_cell.angle_gamma   90.00
#
_symmetry.space_group_name_H-M   'P 1'
#
loop_
_entity.id
_entity.type
_entity.pdbx_description
1 polymer ?
#
loop_
_entity_poly.entity_id
_entity_poly.type
_entity_poly.pdbx_seq_one_letter_code
_entity_poly.pdbx_strand_id
1 'polypeptide(L)'
;MIKIEGIVNQVEKQTGLSLAHYQLSSVSGGSINEAYCLSTNEHRYFIKLNQPHLSAMFAAEALGLAEMKALNCIRIPEVICHGVEDGYSYIVLEHIELTGLSQKSNQLLGTQLAQLHHHTQDYFGWQCDNTIGSTAQHNPESHHWSSFWQQQRLGQQLRFAAKNGFNGSLQDKGARLLESVPLFFDNYSAKASLLHGDLWAGNAASDQQGNPVIFDPACYYGDRETDIAMTELFGGFSDKFYAAYQAEYALDPGYKLRKTLYNLYHILNHLNLFGGGYLSQSESMINLLLNEV
;
A
#
# COMPACT_ATOMS: atom_id res chain seq x y z
N MET A 1 -2.59 -28.06 14.13
CA MET A 1 -3.61 -27.00 14.24
C MET A 1 -2.88 -25.78 14.79
N ILE A 2 -3.02 -24.63 14.14
CA ILE A 2 -2.38 -23.40 14.60
C ILE A 2 -2.99 -23.02 15.95
N LYS A 3 -2.11 -22.72 16.90
CA LYS A 3 -2.49 -22.31 18.27
C LYS A 3 -2.53 -20.79 18.29
N ILE A 4 -3.69 -20.25 18.68
CA ILE A 4 -3.96 -18.80 18.69
C ILE A 4 -4.71 -18.39 19.95
N GLU A 5 -4.64 -19.20 21.01
CA GLU A 5 -5.38 -18.95 22.25
C GLU A 5 -4.96 -17.61 22.88
N GLY A 6 -3.66 -17.27 22.85
CA GLY A 6 -3.17 -15.96 23.29
C GLY A 6 -3.77 -14.82 22.45
N ILE A 7 -3.79 -14.97 21.12
CA ILE A 7 -4.39 -13.97 20.21
C ILE A 7 -5.90 -13.81 20.50
N VAL A 8 -6.64 -14.91 20.66
CA VAL A 8 -8.07 -14.90 20.99
C VAL A 8 -8.31 -14.13 22.29
N ASN A 9 -7.53 -14.40 23.34
CA ASN A 9 -7.64 -13.69 24.61
C ASN A 9 -7.41 -12.17 24.44
N GLN A 10 -6.51 -11.75 23.55
CA GLN A 10 -6.31 -10.33 23.25
C GLN A 10 -7.52 -9.73 22.54
N VAL A 11 -8.17 -10.46 21.64
CA VAL A 11 -9.43 -10.01 21.00
C VAL A 11 -10.55 -9.88 22.03
N GLU A 12 -10.74 -10.89 22.89
CA GLU A 12 -11.75 -10.84 23.97
C GLU A 12 -11.48 -9.66 24.92
N LYS A 13 -10.21 -9.40 25.25
CA LYS A 13 -9.81 -8.27 26.10
C LYS A 13 -10.13 -6.91 25.47
N GLN A 14 -9.90 -6.74 24.17
CA GLN A 14 -10.18 -5.47 23.48
C GLN A 14 -11.67 -5.24 23.22
N THR A 15 -12.40 -6.31 22.90
CA THR A 15 -13.81 -6.20 22.49
C THR A 15 -14.79 -6.37 23.66
N GLY A 16 -14.36 -7.01 24.75
CA GLY A 16 -15.23 -7.43 25.85
C GLY A 16 -16.16 -8.59 25.48
N LEU A 17 -16.00 -9.19 24.30
CA LEU A 17 -16.85 -10.26 23.78
C LEU A 17 -16.18 -11.60 24.04
N SER A 18 -16.97 -12.62 24.39
CA SER A 18 -16.43 -13.98 24.48
C SER A 18 -16.40 -14.64 23.10
N LEU A 19 -15.27 -15.25 22.79
CA LEU A 19 -15.02 -16.02 21.57
C LEU A 19 -14.95 -17.52 21.86
N ALA A 20 -15.63 -17.99 22.89
CA ALA A 20 -15.77 -19.41 23.18
C ALA A 20 -16.28 -20.17 21.95
N HIS A 21 -15.70 -21.36 21.70
CA HIS A 21 -16.05 -22.22 20.56
C HIS A 21 -15.83 -21.59 19.17
N TYR A 22 -14.85 -20.69 19.03
CA TYR A 22 -14.47 -20.14 17.73
C TYR A 22 -14.06 -21.23 16.72
N GLN A 23 -14.26 -20.93 15.44
CA GLN A 23 -13.72 -21.66 14.30
C GLN A 23 -12.67 -20.80 13.60
N LEU A 24 -11.61 -21.45 13.13
CA LEU A 24 -10.56 -20.81 12.36
C LEU A 24 -10.50 -21.45 10.97
N SER A 25 -10.67 -20.64 9.93
CA SER A 25 -10.55 -21.06 8.54
C SER A 25 -9.47 -20.26 7.82
N SER A 26 -8.66 -20.93 7.00
CA SER A 26 -7.64 -20.25 6.19
C SER A 26 -8.30 -19.44 5.08
N VAL A 27 -7.83 -18.22 4.87
CA VAL A 27 -8.23 -17.35 3.78
C VAL A 27 -7.06 -17.26 2.79
N SER A 28 -7.34 -17.54 1.52
CA SER A 28 -6.36 -17.39 0.44
C SER A 28 -6.26 -15.94 -0.02
N GLY A 29 -5.09 -15.52 -0.53
CA GLY A 29 -4.94 -14.23 -1.23
C GLY A 29 -3.66 -13.47 -0.91
N GLY A 30 -3.06 -13.71 0.25
CA GLY A 30 -1.77 -13.13 0.63
C GLY A 30 -0.57 -13.92 0.09
N SER A 31 0.46 -13.21 -0.38
CA SER A 31 1.74 -13.84 -0.77
C SER A 31 2.78 -13.89 0.35
N ILE A 32 2.55 -13.16 1.45
CA ILE A 32 3.57 -12.89 2.50
C ILE A 32 3.11 -13.31 3.89
N ASN A 33 1.82 -13.11 4.20
CA ASN A 33 1.23 -13.43 5.49
C ASN A 33 0.29 -14.63 5.37
N GLU A 34 0.21 -15.42 6.43
CA GLU A 34 -0.87 -16.41 6.58
C GLU A 34 -2.12 -15.68 7.06
N ALA A 35 -3.25 -15.87 6.37
CA ALA A 35 -4.50 -15.18 6.66
C ALA A 35 -5.59 -16.15 7.11
N TYR A 36 -6.37 -15.75 8.11
CA TYR A 36 -7.44 -16.55 8.69
C TYR A 36 -8.70 -15.74 8.96
N CYS A 37 -9.84 -16.39 8.84
CA CYS A 37 -11.10 -15.91 9.39
C CYS A 37 -11.34 -16.63 10.73
N LEU A 38 -11.34 -15.86 11.81
CA LEU A 38 -11.82 -16.32 13.11
C LEU A 38 -13.29 -16.00 13.22
N SER A 39 -14.12 -17.01 13.44
CA SER A 39 -15.57 -16.88 13.45
C SER A 39 -16.20 -17.53 14.67
N THR A 40 -17.20 -16.87 15.23
CA THR A 40 -18.17 -17.43 16.16
C THR A 40 -19.55 -17.39 15.52
N ASN A 41 -20.60 -17.75 16.26
CA ASN A 41 -21.97 -17.62 15.76
C ASN A 41 -22.39 -16.16 15.54
N GLU A 42 -21.74 -15.21 16.21
CA GLU A 42 -22.15 -13.80 16.24
C GLU A 42 -21.09 -12.84 15.67
N HIS A 43 -19.81 -13.22 15.71
CA HIS A 43 -18.71 -12.32 15.39
C HIS A 43 -17.71 -12.97 14.43
N ARG A 44 -17.09 -12.13 13.59
CA ARG A 44 -16.04 -12.54 12.67
C ARG A 44 -14.90 -11.54 12.71
N TYR A 45 -13.68 -12.06 12.67
CA TYR A 45 -12.45 -11.28 12.64
C TYR A 45 -11.51 -11.83 11.57
N PHE A 46 -10.77 -10.94 10.94
CA PHE A 46 -9.73 -11.30 9.98
C PHE A 46 -8.36 -11.21 10.67
N ILE A 47 -7.59 -12.28 10.61
CA ILE A 47 -6.29 -12.38 11.29
C ILE A 47 -5.21 -12.57 10.24
N LYS A 48 -4.17 -11.75 10.30
CA LYS A 48 -2.90 -12.00 9.59
C LYS A 48 -1.85 -12.43 10.60
N LEU A 49 -1.11 -13.48 10.26
CA LEU A 49 -0.01 -14.02 11.06
C LEU A 49 1.30 -13.97 10.27
N ASN A 50 2.39 -13.73 10.98
CA ASN A 50 3.75 -13.87 10.48
C ASN A 50 4.75 -14.17 11.62
N GLN A 51 6.04 -14.28 11.30
CA GLN A 51 7.11 -14.55 12.24
C GLN A 51 7.25 -13.42 13.30
N PRO A 52 7.50 -13.72 14.59
CA PRO A 52 7.51 -12.74 15.67
C PRO A 52 8.34 -11.47 15.45
N HIS A 53 9.47 -11.59 14.75
CA HIS A 53 10.38 -10.47 14.47
C HIS A 53 9.80 -9.44 13.48
N LEU A 54 8.68 -9.75 12.82
CA LEU A 54 7.97 -8.86 11.90
C LEU A 54 6.83 -8.08 12.57
N SER A 55 6.77 -8.05 13.91
CA SER A 55 5.75 -7.29 14.65
C SER A 55 5.70 -5.80 14.30
N ALA A 56 6.82 -5.19 13.94
CA ALA A 56 6.89 -3.80 13.49
C ALA A 56 6.08 -3.55 12.19
N MET A 57 6.01 -4.54 11.30
CA MET A 57 5.21 -4.47 10.07
C MET A 57 3.72 -4.32 10.40
N PHE A 58 3.20 -5.17 11.29
CA PHE A 58 1.79 -5.11 11.70
C PHE A 58 1.47 -3.89 12.55
N ALA A 59 2.42 -3.41 13.36
CA ALA A 59 2.26 -2.15 14.07
C ALA A 59 2.14 -0.96 13.10
N ALA A 60 2.96 -0.92 12.04
CA ALA A 60 2.87 0.12 11.03
C ALA A 60 1.60 0.03 10.17
N GLU A 61 1.16 -1.18 9.80
CA GLU A 61 -0.12 -1.40 9.11
C GLU A 61 -1.30 -0.91 9.97
N ALA A 62 -1.32 -1.27 11.26
CA ALA A 62 -2.32 -0.81 12.21
C ALA A 62 -2.39 0.72 12.31
N LEU A 63 -1.22 1.40 12.35
CA LEU A 63 -1.15 2.86 12.36
C LEU A 63 -1.73 3.47 11.07
N GLY A 64 -1.42 2.90 9.91
CA GLY A 64 -1.89 3.41 8.62
C GLY A 64 -3.40 3.25 8.47
N LEU A 65 -3.93 2.08 8.85
CA LEU A 65 -5.38 1.82 8.88
C LEU A 65 -6.10 2.77 9.85
N ALA A 66 -5.56 2.96 11.05
CA ALA A 66 -6.16 3.86 12.04
C ALA A 66 -6.17 5.31 11.58
N GLU A 67 -5.08 5.79 10.97
CA GLU A 67 -4.98 7.15 10.45
C GLU A 67 -5.98 7.40 9.30
N MET A 68 -6.04 6.52 8.30
CA MET A 68 -7.03 6.63 7.22
C MET A 68 -8.47 6.53 7.73
N LYS A 69 -8.75 5.63 8.67
CA LYS A 69 -10.08 5.46 9.26
C LYS A 69 -10.55 6.73 9.98
N ALA A 70 -9.66 7.41 10.69
CA ALA A 70 -10.00 8.64 11.42
C ALA A 70 -10.50 9.78 10.51
N LEU A 71 -10.12 9.77 9.24
CA LEU A 71 -10.53 10.79 8.26
C LEU A 71 -11.96 10.57 7.73
N ASN A 72 -12.51 9.37 7.89
CA ASN A 72 -13.87 9.01 7.46
C ASN A 72 -14.16 9.28 5.97
N CYS A 73 -13.13 9.25 5.10
CA CYS A 73 -13.31 9.45 3.65
C CYS A 73 -13.78 8.17 2.94
N ILE A 74 -13.10 7.05 3.19
CA ILE A 74 -13.31 5.74 2.57
C ILE A 74 -13.52 4.70 3.67
N ARG A 75 -14.22 3.60 3.38
CA ARG A 75 -14.34 2.51 4.36
C ARG A 75 -12.98 1.81 4.53
N ILE A 76 -12.51 1.76 5.77
CA ILE A 76 -11.28 1.08 6.19
C ILE A 76 -11.65 0.00 7.22
N PRO A 77 -11.09 -1.22 7.16
CA PRO A 77 -11.26 -2.22 8.21
C PRO A 77 -10.84 -1.68 9.58
N GLU A 78 -11.63 -1.97 10.61
CA GLU A 78 -11.24 -1.64 11.99
C GLU A 78 -10.04 -2.48 12.44
N VAL A 79 -9.07 -1.84 13.09
CA VAL A 79 -8.01 -2.54 13.81
C VAL A 79 -8.52 -2.91 15.20
N ILE A 80 -8.54 -4.21 15.51
CA ILE A 80 -8.99 -4.71 16.82
C ILE A 80 -7.80 -4.80 17.78
N CYS A 81 -6.74 -5.49 17.36
CA CYS A 81 -5.47 -5.57 18.08
C CYS A 81 -4.33 -6.06 17.19
N HIS A 82 -3.10 -5.82 17.60
CA HIS A 82 -1.91 -6.39 16.99
C HIS A 82 -0.87 -6.66 18.09
N GLY A 83 0.08 -7.56 17.85
CA GLY A 83 1.06 -7.92 18.87
C GLY A 83 1.92 -9.11 18.51
N VAL A 84 2.54 -9.70 19.54
CA VAL A 84 3.26 -10.97 19.45
C VAL A 84 2.69 -11.91 20.50
N GLU A 85 2.09 -13.01 20.05
CA GLU A 85 1.50 -14.06 20.89
C GLU A 85 1.63 -15.41 20.18
N ASP A 86 1.61 -16.50 20.94
CA ASP A 86 1.57 -17.87 20.41
C ASP A 86 2.70 -18.23 19.42
N GLY A 87 3.82 -17.50 19.46
CA GLY A 87 4.93 -17.67 18.53
C GLY A 87 4.76 -16.98 17.18
N TYR A 88 3.80 -16.05 17.07
CA TYR A 88 3.52 -15.25 15.88
C TYR A 88 3.52 -13.76 16.21
N SER A 89 3.90 -12.93 15.24
CA SER A 89 3.39 -11.56 15.18
C SER A 89 2.04 -11.58 14.48
N TYR A 90 1.12 -10.71 14.88
CA TYR A 90 -0.22 -10.70 14.30
C TYR A 90 -0.83 -9.30 14.21
N ILE A 91 -1.83 -9.17 13.33
CA ILE A 91 -2.86 -8.11 13.37
C ILE A 91 -4.23 -8.78 13.23
N VAL A 92 -5.19 -8.34 14.05
CA VAL A 92 -6.61 -8.72 14.01
C VAL A 92 -7.40 -7.50 13.56
N LEU A 93 -8.19 -7.69 12.51
CA LEU A 93 -9.02 -6.67 11.88
C LEU A 93 -10.50 -7.08 11.93
N GLU A 94 -11.37 -6.09 11.74
CA GLU A 94 -12.76 -6.32 11.34
C GLU A 94 -12.80 -7.25 10.13
N HIS A 95 -13.65 -8.28 10.18
CA HIS A 95 -13.95 -9.08 9.01
C HIS A 95 -15.03 -8.39 8.16
N ILE A 96 -14.65 -7.96 6.95
CA ILE A 96 -15.59 -7.40 5.98
C ILE A 96 -15.86 -8.46 4.90
N GLU A 97 -17.14 -8.73 4.64
CA GLU A 97 -17.56 -9.55 3.52
C GLU A 97 -17.36 -8.78 2.21
N LEU A 98 -16.25 -9.06 1.53
CA LEU A 98 -15.83 -8.36 0.32
C LEU A 98 -16.57 -8.87 -0.92
N THR A 99 -16.97 -7.93 -1.76
CA THR A 99 -17.56 -8.14 -3.09
C THR A 99 -16.78 -7.34 -4.13
N GLY A 100 -16.98 -7.66 -5.41
CA GLY A 100 -16.32 -6.93 -6.50
C GLY A 100 -16.83 -5.49 -6.63
N LEU A 101 -15.95 -4.58 -7.03
CA LEU A 101 -16.30 -3.18 -7.28
C LEU A 101 -17.28 -3.05 -8.46
N SER A 102 -18.52 -2.64 -8.17
CA SER A 102 -19.48 -2.25 -9.21
C SER A 102 -19.07 -0.95 -9.90
N GLN A 103 -19.74 -0.56 -10.99
CA GLN A 103 -19.52 0.76 -11.62
C GLN A 103 -19.81 1.93 -10.67
N LYS A 104 -20.86 1.79 -9.83
CA LYS A 104 -21.21 2.80 -8.82
C LYS A 104 -20.16 2.86 -7.71
N SER A 105 -19.66 1.70 -7.26
CA SER A 105 -18.64 1.61 -6.22
C SER A 105 -17.30 2.14 -6.72
N ASN A 106 -16.92 1.90 -7.98
CA ASN A 106 -15.75 2.52 -8.62
C ASN A 106 -15.87 4.06 -8.63
N GLN A 107 -17.02 4.59 -9.05
CA GLN A 107 -17.23 6.04 -9.06
C GLN A 107 -17.09 6.62 -7.65
N LEU A 108 -17.70 5.98 -6.65
CA LEU A 108 -17.61 6.42 -5.26
C LEU A 108 -16.17 6.34 -4.73
N LEU A 109 -15.45 5.26 -5.04
CA LEU A 109 -14.05 5.09 -4.67
C LEU A 109 -13.18 6.23 -5.25
N GLY A 110 -13.41 6.64 -6.50
CA GLY A 110 -12.66 7.74 -7.11
C GLY A 110 -12.86 9.07 -6.39
N THR A 111 -14.10 9.41 -6.05
CA THR A 111 -14.41 10.62 -5.26
C THR A 111 -13.81 10.54 -3.86
N GLN A 112 -14.01 9.42 -3.14
CA GLN A 112 -13.55 9.30 -1.76
C GLN A 112 -12.02 9.20 -1.64
N LEU A 113 -11.33 8.63 -2.64
CA LEU A 113 -9.87 8.65 -2.70
C LEU A 113 -9.33 10.06 -2.93
N ALA A 114 -9.98 10.87 -3.77
CA ALA A 114 -9.63 12.27 -3.92
C ALA A 114 -9.80 13.04 -2.60
N GLN A 115 -10.89 12.78 -1.86
CA GLN A 115 -11.10 13.34 -0.52
C GLN A 115 -10.00 12.94 0.47
N LEU A 116 -9.60 11.65 0.48
CA LEU A 116 -8.47 11.18 1.28
C LEU A 116 -7.19 11.95 0.94
N HIS A 117 -6.88 12.10 -0.34
CA HIS A 117 -5.69 12.82 -0.81
C HIS A 117 -5.71 14.33 -0.53
N HIS A 118 -6.87 14.93 -0.22
CA HIS A 118 -6.92 16.32 0.24
C HIS A 118 -6.39 16.49 1.67
N HIS A 119 -6.29 15.40 2.45
CA HIS A 119 -5.61 15.43 3.74
C HIS A 119 -4.10 15.44 3.51
N THR A 120 -3.49 16.55 3.92
CA THR A 120 -2.08 16.86 3.66
C THR A 120 -1.36 17.25 4.94
N GLN A 121 -0.03 17.19 4.91
CA GLN A 121 0.84 17.71 5.96
C GLN A 121 2.00 18.52 5.38
N ASP A 122 2.85 19.08 6.24
CA ASP A 122 3.93 20.01 5.86
C ASP A 122 5.19 19.34 5.29
N TYR A 123 5.29 18.01 5.36
CA TYR A 123 6.45 17.24 4.93
C TYR A 123 6.07 15.90 4.29
N PHE A 124 6.93 15.40 3.41
CA PHE A 124 6.86 14.05 2.85
C PHE A 124 7.52 13.04 3.78
N GLY A 125 7.02 11.81 3.77
CA GLY A 125 7.43 10.77 4.72
C GLY A 125 6.32 10.48 5.71
N TRP A 126 6.65 9.94 6.88
CA TRP A 126 5.66 9.52 7.85
C TRP A 126 6.27 9.34 9.24
N GLN A 127 5.42 9.13 10.24
CA GLN A 127 5.82 8.96 11.64
C GLN A 127 6.68 7.70 11.90
N CYS A 128 6.64 6.71 11.02
CA CYS A 128 7.49 5.53 11.10
C CYS A 128 7.78 4.92 9.73
N ASP A 129 8.88 4.17 9.65
CA ASP A 129 9.14 3.24 8.56
C ASP A 129 8.10 2.12 8.56
N ASN A 130 7.80 1.59 7.39
CA ASN A 130 6.87 0.47 7.21
C ASN A 130 7.39 -0.47 6.11
N THR A 131 6.50 -1.23 5.48
CA THR A 131 6.87 -2.14 4.40
C THR A 131 5.94 -2.01 3.20
N ILE A 132 6.47 -2.31 2.01
CA ILE A 132 5.70 -2.49 0.77
C ILE A 132 5.82 -3.96 0.35
N GLY A 133 4.82 -4.76 0.71
CA GLY A 133 5.00 -6.19 0.84
C GLY A 133 5.98 -6.50 1.99
N SER A 134 7.05 -7.25 1.74
CA SER A 134 8.09 -7.57 2.74
C SER A 134 9.34 -6.69 2.63
N THR A 135 9.35 -5.77 1.68
CA THR A 135 10.47 -4.83 1.48
C THR A 135 10.32 -3.64 2.42
N ALA A 136 11.39 -3.26 3.11
CA ALA A 136 11.40 -2.08 3.96
C ALA A 136 11.14 -0.80 3.15
N GLN A 137 10.21 0.03 3.63
CA GLN A 137 9.88 1.33 3.08
C GLN A 137 10.25 2.40 4.11
N HIS A 138 11.27 3.20 3.75
CA HIS A 138 11.80 4.25 4.62
C HIS A 138 11.00 5.54 4.45
N ASN A 139 10.63 6.16 5.57
CA ASN A 139 9.75 7.33 5.61
C ASN A 139 10.32 8.52 6.42
N PRO A 140 11.61 8.86 6.29
CA PRO A 140 12.14 10.04 6.98
C PRO A 140 11.43 11.30 6.50
N GLU A 141 11.33 12.29 7.40
CA GLU A 141 10.83 13.62 7.07
C GLU A 141 11.66 14.26 5.95
N SER A 142 10.96 14.85 4.97
CA SER A 142 11.56 15.61 3.87
C SER A 142 10.63 16.73 3.40
N HIS A 143 11.17 17.88 3.03
CA HIS A 143 10.41 18.98 2.43
C HIS A 143 10.54 19.04 0.90
N HIS A 144 11.21 18.07 0.28
CA HIS A 144 11.43 18.03 -1.16
C HIS A 144 11.02 16.67 -1.73
N TRP A 145 9.91 16.66 -2.49
CA TRP A 145 9.34 15.43 -3.05
C TRP A 145 10.31 14.71 -3.99
N SER A 146 10.93 15.44 -4.92
CA SER A 146 11.86 14.85 -5.89
C SER A 146 13.03 14.15 -5.20
N SER A 147 13.61 14.77 -4.16
CA SER A 147 14.67 14.16 -3.36
C SER A 147 14.17 12.97 -2.54
N PHE A 148 12.97 13.04 -1.95
CA PHE A 148 12.37 11.92 -1.23
C PHE A 148 12.15 10.72 -2.17
N TRP A 149 11.54 10.94 -3.33
CA TRP A 149 11.29 9.90 -4.34
C TRP A 149 12.59 9.29 -4.88
N GLN A 150 13.56 10.14 -5.22
CA GLN A 150 14.88 9.71 -5.69
C GLN A 150 15.58 8.82 -4.65
N GLN A 151 15.65 9.27 -3.39
CA GLN A 151 16.51 8.64 -2.39
C GLN A 151 15.83 7.50 -1.65
N GLN A 152 14.58 7.69 -1.21
CA GLN A 152 13.83 6.80 -0.32
C GLN A 152 12.87 5.86 -1.05
N ARG A 153 12.62 6.07 -2.34
CA ARG A 153 11.85 5.15 -3.19
C ARG A 153 12.77 4.48 -4.20
N LEU A 154 13.02 5.09 -5.36
CA LEU A 154 13.77 4.46 -6.46
C LEU A 154 15.18 4.04 -6.03
N GLY A 155 15.91 4.93 -5.35
CA GLY A 155 17.27 4.66 -4.89
C GLY A 155 17.35 3.50 -3.90
N GLN A 156 16.39 3.36 -2.99
CA GLN A 156 16.34 2.22 -2.08
C GLN A 156 16.05 0.91 -2.82
N GLN A 157 15.07 0.91 -3.73
CA GLN A 157 14.73 -0.29 -4.50
C GLN A 157 15.89 -0.75 -5.39
N LEU A 158 16.66 0.16 -5.99
CA LEU A 158 17.87 -0.17 -6.74
C LEU A 158 18.97 -0.75 -5.84
N ARG A 159 19.15 -0.21 -4.63
CA ARG A 159 20.08 -0.77 -3.62
C ARG A 159 19.68 -2.17 -3.18
N PHE A 160 18.39 -2.43 -2.98
CA PHE A 160 17.89 -3.78 -2.71
C PHE A 160 18.13 -4.72 -3.91
N ALA A 161 17.89 -4.24 -5.13
CA ALA A 161 18.14 -5.02 -6.34
C ALA A 161 19.62 -5.41 -6.49
N ALA A 162 20.55 -4.49 -6.21
CA ALA A 162 21.98 -4.76 -6.21
C ALA A 162 22.35 -5.83 -5.17
N LYS A 163 21.82 -5.72 -3.94
CA LYS A 163 22.01 -6.73 -2.87
C LYS A 163 21.47 -8.11 -3.27
N ASN A 164 20.38 -8.14 -4.04
CA ASN A 164 19.78 -9.36 -4.57
C ASN A 164 20.49 -9.89 -5.83
N GLY A 165 21.60 -9.26 -6.26
CA GLY A 165 22.42 -9.72 -7.38
C GLY A 165 22.08 -9.09 -8.74
N PHE A 166 21.08 -8.20 -8.81
CA PHE A 166 20.72 -7.46 -10.03
C PHE A 166 21.65 -6.26 -10.25
N ASN A 167 22.89 -6.58 -10.62
CA ASN A 167 23.96 -5.63 -10.92
C ASN A 167 24.04 -5.31 -12.43
N GLY A 168 24.98 -4.45 -12.83
CA GLY A 168 25.25 -4.13 -14.25
C GLY A 168 24.25 -3.14 -14.84
N SER A 169 23.69 -3.47 -16.00
CA SER A 169 22.84 -2.58 -16.83
C SER A 169 21.72 -1.88 -16.03
N LEU A 170 21.00 -2.61 -15.16
CA LEU A 170 19.99 -2.02 -14.29
C LEU A 170 20.55 -0.91 -13.39
N GLN A 171 21.72 -1.11 -12.79
CA GLN A 171 22.34 -0.16 -11.88
C GLN A 171 22.91 1.05 -12.63
N ASP A 172 23.55 0.82 -13.79
CA ASP A 172 24.10 1.90 -14.62
C ASP A 172 22.98 2.83 -15.13
N LYS A 173 21.89 2.25 -15.64
CA LYS A 173 20.70 2.98 -16.08
C LYS A 173 19.99 3.64 -14.91
N GLY A 174 19.88 2.93 -13.78
CA GLY A 174 19.28 3.42 -12.55
C GLY A 174 19.99 4.65 -12.00
N ALA A 175 21.33 4.64 -11.97
CA ALA A 175 22.13 5.78 -11.52
C ALA A 175 21.86 7.04 -12.38
N ARG A 176 21.86 6.88 -13.70
CA ARG A 176 21.52 7.97 -14.63
C ARG A 176 20.10 8.49 -14.41
N LEU A 177 19.13 7.59 -14.24
CA LEU A 177 17.75 8.01 -13.98
C LEU A 177 17.63 8.76 -12.66
N LEU A 178 18.32 8.30 -11.60
CA LEU A 178 18.32 8.97 -10.30
C LEU A 178 18.80 10.42 -10.44
N GLU A 179 19.86 10.69 -11.21
CA GLU A 179 20.33 12.05 -11.48
C GLU A 179 19.28 12.91 -12.20
N SER A 180 18.49 12.30 -13.09
CA SER A 180 17.43 12.98 -13.84
C SER A 180 16.09 13.14 -13.09
N VAL A 181 15.90 12.51 -11.92
CA VAL A 181 14.61 12.57 -11.18
C VAL A 181 14.07 14.00 -10.99
N PRO A 182 14.89 15.03 -10.64
CA PRO A 182 14.38 16.39 -10.47
C PRO A 182 13.67 16.96 -11.72
N LEU A 183 14.11 16.59 -12.93
CA LEU A 183 13.58 17.11 -14.20
C LEU A 183 12.10 16.76 -14.42
N PHE A 184 11.62 15.66 -13.83
CA PHE A 184 10.21 15.25 -13.88
C PHE A 184 9.28 16.16 -13.05
N PHE A 185 9.85 17.06 -12.26
CA PHE A 185 9.17 17.92 -11.28
C PHE A 185 9.41 19.43 -11.51
N ASP A 186 10.14 19.84 -12.56
CA ASP A 186 10.51 21.26 -12.78
C ASP A 186 9.31 22.22 -12.83
N ASN A 187 8.18 21.77 -13.36
CA ASN A 187 6.94 22.54 -13.46
C ASN A 187 5.82 21.99 -12.57
N TYR A 188 6.14 21.12 -11.61
CA TYR A 188 5.14 20.45 -10.78
C TYR A 188 5.60 20.34 -9.32
N SER A 189 4.80 20.92 -8.43
CA SER A 189 5.02 20.85 -6.98
C SER A 189 3.98 19.94 -6.34
N ALA A 190 4.40 18.76 -5.90
CA ALA A 190 3.56 17.85 -5.15
C ALA A 190 3.19 18.45 -3.77
N LYS A 191 1.98 18.15 -3.31
CA LYS A 191 1.61 18.29 -1.90
C LYS A 191 1.79 16.94 -1.23
N ALA A 192 2.20 16.95 0.04
CA ALA A 192 2.33 15.71 0.82
C ALA A 192 0.93 15.27 1.25
N SER A 193 0.26 14.50 0.39
CA SER A 193 -1.07 13.90 0.61
C SER A 193 -0.92 12.56 1.32
N LEU A 194 -1.85 12.22 2.22
CA LEU A 194 -1.88 10.89 2.81
C LEU A 194 -2.18 9.85 1.72
N LEU A 195 -1.26 8.89 1.53
CA LEU A 195 -1.37 7.83 0.53
C LEU A 195 -1.75 6.51 1.16
N HIS A 196 -2.46 5.68 0.40
CA HIS A 196 -2.56 4.25 0.67
C HIS A 196 -1.19 3.58 0.47
N GLY A 197 -0.45 3.96 -0.58
CA GLY A 197 0.93 3.53 -0.85
C GLY A 197 1.08 2.17 -1.54
N ASP A 198 0.03 1.35 -1.56
CA ASP A 198 -0.05 0.09 -2.32
C ASP A 198 -1.43 -0.13 -2.96
N LEU A 199 -1.99 0.90 -3.59
CA LEU A 199 -3.38 0.85 -4.09
C LEU A 199 -3.46 0.24 -5.49
N TRP A 200 -3.70 -1.06 -5.57
CA TRP A 200 -3.99 -1.79 -6.82
C TRP A 200 -5.30 -2.59 -6.68
N ALA A 201 -5.73 -3.25 -7.76
CA ALA A 201 -7.02 -3.96 -7.78
C ALA A 201 -7.15 -5.06 -6.71
N GLY A 202 -6.05 -5.59 -6.17
CA GLY A 202 -6.05 -6.56 -5.08
C GLY A 202 -6.31 -5.96 -3.68
N ASN A 203 -6.13 -4.65 -3.53
CA ASN A 203 -6.22 -3.91 -2.25
C ASN A 203 -7.46 -3.00 -2.18
N ALA A 204 -8.43 -3.20 -3.07
CA ALA A 204 -9.69 -2.48 -3.10
C ALA A 204 -10.86 -3.40 -3.46
N ALA A 205 -11.97 -3.26 -2.74
CA ALA A 205 -13.19 -4.06 -2.95
C ALA A 205 -14.43 -3.25 -2.57
N SER A 206 -15.60 -3.89 -2.49
CA SER A 206 -16.82 -3.30 -1.92
C SER A 206 -17.34 -4.14 -0.76
N ASP A 207 -17.92 -3.50 0.24
CA ASP A 207 -18.74 -4.21 1.24
C ASP A 207 -20.07 -4.68 0.62
N GLN A 208 -20.88 -5.41 1.39
CA GLN A 208 -22.19 -5.90 0.94
C GLN A 208 -23.21 -4.79 0.64
N GLN A 209 -22.97 -3.56 1.12
CA GLN A 209 -23.80 -2.39 0.85
C GLN A 209 -23.33 -1.63 -0.40
N GLY A 210 -22.22 -2.07 -1.01
CA GLY A 210 -21.62 -1.46 -2.20
C GLY A 210 -20.72 -0.27 -1.90
N ASN A 211 -20.36 -0.01 -0.64
CA ASN A 211 -19.38 1.02 -0.29
C ASN A 211 -17.98 0.50 -0.61
N PRO A 212 -17.10 1.32 -1.19
CA PRO A 212 -15.75 0.91 -1.50
C PRO A 212 -14.92 0.78 -0.22
N VAL A 213 -14.12 -0.27 -0.16
CA VAL A 213 -13.22 -0.60 0.95
C VAL A 213 -11.80 -0.67 0.39
N ILE A 214 -10.84 -0.02 1.05
CA ILE A 214 -9.41 -0.19 0.78
C ILE A 214 -8.72 -0.79 2.00
N PHE A 215 -7.71 -1.62 1.77
CA PHE A 215 -7.03 -2.42 2.79
C PHE A 215 -5.59 -2.73 2.38
N ASP A 216 -4.79 -3.20 3.34
CA ASP A 216 -3.38 -3.54 3.16
C ASP A 216 -2.50 -2.35 2.75
N PRO A 217 -2.49 -1.24 3.52
CA PRO A 217 -1.75 -0.05 3.14
C PRO A 217 -0.24 -0.15 3.41
N ALA A 218 0.51 0.63 2.63
CA ALA A 218 1.90 0.99 2.86
C ALA A 218 2.02 2.52 3.03
N CYS A 219 1.28 3.07 4.00
CA CYS A 219 1.04 4.51 4.15
C CYS A 219 2.29 5.38 4.25
N TYR A 220 2.20 6.58 3.68
CA TYR A 220 3.08 7.72 3.92
C TYR A 220 2.43 8.97 3.32
N TYR A 221 2.95 10.15 3.66
CA TYR A 221 2.56 11.38 2.97
C TYR A 221 3.48 11.61 1.76
N GLY A 222 2.89 11.68 0.58
CA GLY A 222 3.58 11.71 -0.69
C GLY A 222 2.77 12.40 -1.78
N ASP A 223 3.26 12.37 -3.01
CA ASP A 223 2.46 12.82 -4.15
C ASP A 223 1.31 11.85 -4.43
N ARG A 224 0.07 12.34 -4.38
CA ARG A 224 -1.16 11.57 -4.69
C ARG A 224 -1.13 10.86 -6.04
N GLU A 225 -0.35 11.35 -7.00
CA GLU A 225 -0.18 10.70 -8.30
C GLU A 225 0.43 9.29 -8.19
N THR A 226 1.13 8.96 -7.09
CA THR A 226 1.68 7.61 -6.90
C THR A 226 0.61 6.56 -6.71
N ASP A 227 -0.42 6.86 -5.92
CA ASP A 227 -1.55 5.95 -5.71
C ASP A 227 -2.30 5.74 -7.03
N ILE A 228 -2.60 6.81 -7.75
CA ILE A 228 -3.29 6.72 -9.05
C ILE A 228 -2.46 5.94 -10.07
N ALA A 229 -1.14 6.16 -10.13
CA ALA A 229 -0.26 5.39 -10.99
C ALA A 229 -0.33 3.89 -10.69
N MET A 230 -0.31 3.51 -9.41
CA MET A 230 -0.40 2.12 -8.97
C MET A 230 -1.74 1.47 -9.33
N THR A 231 -2.84 2.23 -9.27
CA THR A 231 -4.15 1.71 -9.71
C THR A 231 -4.16 1.27 -11.17
N GLU A 232 -3.35 1.91 -12.02
CA GLU A 232 -3.25 1.61 -13.45
C GLU A 232 -2.27 0.47 -13.79
N LEU A 233 -1.48 -0.02 -12.82
CA LEU A 233 -0.39 -0.98 -13.08
C LEU A 233 -0.85 -2.44 -13.10
N PHE A 234 -1.73 -2.84 -12.18
CA PHE A 234 -2.17 -4.23 -12.01
C PHE A 234 -3.71 -4.35 -11.98
N GLY A 235 -4.30 -4.63 -13.14
CA GLY A 235 -5.73 -4.93 -13.27
C GLY A 235 -6.62 -3.71 -13.48
N GLY A 236 -6.22 -2.52 -13.03
CA GLY A 236 -6.96 -1.28 -13.27
C GLY A 236 -8.26 -1.16 -12.45
N PHE A 237 -8.72 0.07 -12.29
CA PHE A 237 -10.12 0.36 -11.94
C PHE A 237 -10.93 0.75 -13.18
N SER A 238 -12.25 0.91 -13.03
CA SER A 238 -13.09 1.28 -14.18
C SER A 238 -12.92 2.76 -14.55
N ASP A 239 -13.27 3.13 -15.78
CA ASP A 239 -13.26 4.54 -16.22
C ASP A 239 -14.08 5.46 -15.32
N LYS A 240 -15.08 4.92 -14.60
CA LYS A 240 -15.87 5.68 -13.63
C LYS A 240 -15.06 6.10 -12.41
N PHE A 241 -14.12 5.29 -11.96
CA PHE A 241 -13.18 5.65 -10.88
C PHE A 241 -12.32 6.83 -11.32
N TYR A 242 -11.63 6.71 -12.47
CA TYR A 242 -10.72 7.76 -12.94
C TYR A 242 -11.46 9.06 -13.27
N ALA A 243 -12.64 8.98 -13.89
CA ALA A 243 -13.45 10.15 -14.19
C ALA A 243 -13.91 10.87 -12.91
N ALA A 244 -14.30 10.12 -11.87
CA ALA A 244 -14.71 10.69 -10.59
C ALA A 244 -13.54 11.34 -9.85
N TYR A 245 -12.38 10.67 -9.81
CA TYR A 245 -11.17 11.23 -9.22
C TYR A 245 -10.74 12.52 -9.94
N GLN A 246 -10.72 12.52 -11.28
CA GLN A 246 -10.36 13.69 -12.08
C GLN A 246 -11.32 14.88 -11.88
N ALA A 247 -12.61 14.60 -11.64
CA ALA A 247 -13.60 15.64 -11.38
C ALA A 247 -13.42 16.29 -9.99
N GLU A 248 -13.01 15.51 -8.99
CA GLU A 248 -12.80 15.99 -7.61
C GLU A 248 -11.42 16.64 -7.44
N TYR A 249 -10.35 15.95 -7.88
CA TYR A 249 -8.98 16.39 -7.72
C TYR A 249 -8.15 16.10 -8.98
N ALA A 250 -8.35 16.92 -10.01
CA ALA A 250 -7.68 16.78 -11.31
C ALA A 250 -6.15 16.63 -11.20
N LEU A 251 -5.61 15.59 -11.83
CA LEU A 251 -4.17 15.33 -11.99
C LEU A 251 -3.51 16.41 -12.84
N ASP A 252 -2.23 16.65 -12.59
CA ASP A 252 -1.47 17.63 -13.36
C ASP A 252 -1.23 17.11 -14.81
N PRO A 253 -1.20 17.98 -15.83
CA PRO A 253 -1.01 17.55 -17.22
C PRO A 253 0.25 16.72 -17.47
N GLY A 254 1.29 16.88 -16.65
CA GLY A 254 2.52 16.09 -16.68
C GLY A 254 2.40 14.67 -16.14
N TYR A 255 1.25 14.29 -15.58
CA TYR A 255 1.03 12.99 -14.94
C TYR A 255 1.38 11.81 -15.86
N LYS A 256 1.10 11.91 -17.16
CA LYS A 256 1.37 10.80 -18.10
C LYS A 256 2.84 10.34 -18.07
N LEU A 257 3.76 11.28 -17.90
CA LEU A 257 5.19 10.98 -17.77
C LEU A 257 5.52 10.46 -16.37
N ARG A 258 5.07 11.17 -15.33
CA ARG A 258 5.33 10.79 -13.93
C ARG A 258 4.72 9.45 -13.54
N LYS A 259 3.62 9.03 -14.16
CA LYS A 259 3.03 7.69 -13.98
C LYS A 259 4.05 6.58 -14.19
N THR A 260 4.84 6.65 -15.27
CA THR A 260 5.88 5.64 -15.53
C THR A 260 6.96 5.68 -14.45
N LEU A 261 7.34 6.87 -14.00
CA LEU A 261 8.31 7.07 -12.92
C LEU A 261 7.80 6.46 -11.59
N TYR A 262 6.52 6.65 -11.29
CA TYR A 262 5.87 6.10 -10.10
C TYR A 262 5.73 4.58 -10.18
N ASN A 263 5.26 4.05 -11.30
CA ASN A 263 5.12 2.60 -11.48
C ASN A 263 6.46 1.87 -11.49
N LEU A 264 7.57 2.52 -11.87
CA LEU A 264 8.90 1.92 -11.78
C LEU A 264 9.25 1.51 -10.34
N TYR A 265 8.81 2.26 -9.32
CA TYR A 265 9.03 1.89 -7.92
C TYR A 265 8.42 0.52 -7.60
N HIS A 266 7.17 0.29 -7.99
CA HIS A 266 6.49 -0.97 -7.74
C HIS A 266 7.08 -2.12 -8.58
N ILE A 267 7.48 -1.88 -9.82
CA ILE A 267 8.14 -2.89 -10.65
C ILE A 267 9.51 -3.28 -10.10
N LEU A 268 10.31 -2.33 -9.59
CA LEU A 268 11.56 -2.65 -8.89
C LEU A 268 11.29 -3.41 -7.58
N ASN A 269 10.21 -3.06 -6.85
CA ASN A 269 9.81 -3.83 -5.68
C ASN A 269 9.45 -5.28 -6.04
N HIS A 270 8.71 -5.49 -7.14
CA HIS A 270 8.38 -6.84 -7.63
C HIS A 270 9.62 -7.61 -8.09
N LEU A 271 10.60 -6.94 -8.71
CA LEU A 271 11.91 -7.55 -9.00
C LEU A 271 12.59 -8.04 -7.71
N ASN A 272 12.54 -7.24 -6.64
CA ASN A 272 13.14 -7.58 -5.35
C ASN A 272 12.42 -8.73 -4.62
N LEU A 273 11.10 -8.83 -4.76
CA LEU A 273 10.28 -9.86 -4.09
C LEU A 273 10.17 -11.17 -4.86
N PHE A 274 10.06 -11.09 -6.19
CA PHE A 274 9.67 -12.22 -7.05
C PHE A 274 10.72 -12.57 -8.11
N GLY A 275 11.78 -11.77 -8.25
CA GLY A 275 12.95 -12.08 -9.05
C GLY A 275 12.89 -11.67 -10.53
N GLY A 276 13.73 -12.32 -11.34
CA GLY A 276 14.16 -11.83 -12.66
C GLY A 276 13.07 -11.63 -13.72
N GLY A 277 11.85 -12.14 -13.51
CA GLY A 277 10.71 -11.89 -14.41
C GLY A 277 10.39 -10.40 -14.60
N TYR A 278 10.76 -9.56 -13.64
CA TYR A 278 10.54 -8.10 -13.67
C TYR A 278 11.78 -7.28 -14.11
N LEU A 279 12.92 -7.94 -14.37
CA LEU A 279 14.18 -7.24 -14.68
C LEU A 279 14.10 -6.50 -16.01
N SER A 280 13.67 -7.20 -17.07
CA SER A 280 13.55 -6.62 -18.41
C SER A 280 12.54 -5.46 -18.45
N GLN A 281 11.44 -5.58 -17.69
CA GLN A 281 10.45 -4.53 -17.54
C GLN A 281 11.04 -3.31 -16.84
N SER A 282 11.75 -3.51 -15.72
CA SER A 282 12.44 -2.44 -14.98
C SER A 282 13.40 -1.67 -15.89
N GLU A 283 14.26 -2.37 -16.61
CA GLU A 283 15.22 -1.73 -17.52
C GLU A 283 14.55 -1.00 -18.68
N SER A 284 13.45 -1.54 -19.20
CA SER A 284 12.70 -0.92 -20.30
C SER A 284 12.03 0.37 -19.86
N MET A 285 11.41 0.38 -18.66
CA MET A 285 10.81 1.57 -18.08
C MET A 285 11.84 2.65 -17.80
N ILE A 286 13.04 2.28 -17.30
CA ILE A 286 14.13 3.25 -17.11
C ILE A 286 14.56 3.87 -18.45
N ASN A 287 14.71 3.08 -19.52
CA ASN A 287 15.08 3.64 -20.83
C ASN A 287 13.99 4.57 -21.39
N LEU A 288 12.71 4.24 -21.19
CA LEU A 288 11.61 5.11 -21.57
C LEU A 288 11.74 6.47 -20.86
N LEU A 289 11.93 6.44 -19.53
CA LEU A 289 12.07 7.65 -18.72
C LEU A 289 13.29 8.49 -19.14
N LEU A 290 14.43 7.85 -19.40
CA LEU A 290 15.66 8.53 -19.84
C LEU A 290 15.56 9.12 -21.25
N ASN A 291 14.60 8.71 -22.08
CA ASN A 291 14.39 9.30 -23.40
C ASN A 291 13.49 10.55 -23.36
N GLU A 292 12.82 10.80 -22.24
CA GLU A 292 11.90 11.92 -22.05
C GLU A 292 12.59 13.12 -21.38
N VAL A 293 13.86 12.97 -20.96
CA VAL A 293 14.66 13.95 -20.21
C VAL A 293 16.08 14.12 -20.75
#